data_AF-A0A537HX40-F1
#
_entry.id   AF-A0A537HX40-F1
#
_cell.length_a   1.000
_cell.length_b   1.000
_cell.length_c   1.000
_cell.angle_alpha   90.00
_cell.angle_beta   90.00
_cell.angle_gamma   90.00
#
_symmetry.space_group_name_H-M   'P 1'
#
loop_
_entity.id
_entity.type
_entity.pdbx_description
1 polymer ?
#
loop_
_entity_poly.entity_id
_entity_poly.type
_entity_poly.pdbx_seq_one_letter_code
_entity_poly.pdbx_strand_id
1 'polypeptide(L)'
;MYKEVRKIHLIEEVLKITNEGTLSELETVLRKSKRKSAAKKKKPSIYDFVGILSGKEADKMKSIIEETCEIIPSSRGLRHNYPQTVSS
;
A
#
# COMPACT_ATOMS: atom_id res chain seq x y z
N MET A 1 -32.52 -7.01 -13.20
CA MET A 1 -33.23 -6.26 -14.26
C MET A 1 -33.08 -4.74 -14.16
N TYR A 2 -33.14 -4.11 -12.98
CA TYR A 2 -33.03 -2.64 -12.89
C TYR A 2 -31.58 -2.10 -12.96
N LYS A 3 -30.58 -2.90 -12.56
CA LYS A 3 -29.17 -2.49 -12.61
C LYS A 3 -28.60 -2.53 -14.02
N GLU A 4 -29.04 -3.51 -14.81
CA GLU A 4 -28.61 -3.71 -16.19
C GLU A 4 -29.08 -2.54 -17.08
N VAL A 5 -30.36 -2.16 -16.94
CA VAL A 5 -30.92 -0.97 -17.62
C VAL A 5 -30.19 0.31 -17.23
N ARG A 6 -29.91 0.51 -15.94
CA ARG A 6 -29.13 1.68 -15.46
C ARG A 6 -27.72 1.75 -16.03
N LYS A 7 -27.06 0.60 -16.23
CA LYS A 7 -25.72 0.55 -16.84
C LYS A 7 -25.77 0.95 -18.30
N ILE A 8 -26.74 0.42 -19.05
CA ILE A 8 -26.90 0.74 -20.47
C ILE A 8 -27.16 2.23 -20.65
N HIS A 9 -28.09 2.80 -19.87
CA HIS A 9 -28.39 4.24 -19.94
C HIS A 9 -27.18 5.12 -19.60
N LEU A 10 -26.38 4.74 -18.59
CA LEU A 10 -25.15 5.46 -18.27
C LEU A 10 -24.13 5.39 -19.41
N ILE A 11 -23.98 4.24 -20.08
CA ILE A 11 -23.07 4.10 -21.22
C ILE A 11 -23.51 5.00 -22.38
N GLU A 12 -24.80 5.03 -22.69
CA GLU A 12 -25.34 5.90 -23.74
C GLU A 12 -25.05 7.38 -23.47
N GLU A 13 -25.26 7.84 -22.25
CA GLU A 13 -24.99 9.24 -21.89
C GLU A 13 -23.49 9.57 -21.99
N VAL A 14 -22.61 8.63 -21.62
CA VAL A 14 -21.16 8.82 -21.75
C VAL A 14 -20.73 8.90 -23.20
N LEU A 15 -21.30 8.08 -24.09
CA LEU A 15 -20.99 8.10 -25.52
C LEU A 15 -21.41 9.41 -26.20
N LYS A 16 -22.38 10.14 -25.64
CA LYS A 16 -22.84 11.44 -26.15
C LYS A 16 -21.97 12.61 -25.70
N ILE A 17 -21.06 12.42 -24.74
CA ILE A 17 -20.19 13.49 -24.25
C ILE A 17 -19.15 13.82 -25.32
N THR A 18 -19.13 15.07 -25.77
CA THR A 18 -18.13 15.60 -26.71
C THR A 18 -17.07 16.46 -26.03
N ASN A 19 -17.30 16.84 -24.77
CA ASN A 19 -16.41 17.67 -23.99
C ASN A 19 -15.40 16.81 -23.20
N GLU A 20 -14.12 16.90 -23.57
CA GLU A 20 -13.03 16.15 -22.93
C GLU A 20 -12.88 16.45 -21.42
N GLY A 21 -13.16 17.68 -20.99
CA GLY A 21 -13.12 18.04 -19.57
C GLY A 21 -14.16 17.27 -18.75
N THR A 22 -15.39 17.17 -19.29
CA THR A 22 -16.47 16.40 -18.65
C THR A 22 -16.14 14.91 -18.59
N LEU A 23 -15.54 14.37 -19.66
CA LEU A 23 -15.10 12.98 -19.69
C LEU A 23 -14.01 12.69 -18.63
N SER A 24 -13.03 13.60 -18.51
CA SER A 24 -11.95 13.50 -17.52
C SER A 24 -12.44 13.51 -16.07
N GLU A 25 -13.43 14.35 -15.76
CA GLU A 25 -14.05 14.39 -14.42
C GLU A 25 -14.77 13.07 -14.11
N LEU A 26 -15.50 12.53 -15.08
CA LEU A 26 -16.20 11.25 -14.92
C LEU A 26 -15.24 10.09 -14.68
N GLU A 27 -14.15 10.02 -15.45
CA GLU A 27 -13.08 9.04 -15.25
C GLU A 27 -12.48 9.12 -13.85
N THR A 28 -12.29 10.35 -13.34
CA THR A 28 -11.77 10.60 -12.00
C THR A 28 -12.72 10.04 -10.94
N VAL A 29 -14.03 10.25 -11.07
CA VAL A 29 -15.03 9.68 -10.15
C VAL A 29 -14.99 8.16 -10.16
N LEU A 30 -14.95 7.54 -11.35
CA LEU A 30 -14.89 6.08 -11.51
C LEU A 30 -13.60 5.50 -10.89
N ARG A 31 -12.44 6.13 -11.13
CA ARG A 31 -11.16 5.73 -10.54
C ARG A 31 -11.18 5.81 -9.01
N LYS A 32 -11.72 6.91 -8.44
CA LYS A 32 -11.85 7.07 -6.98
C LYS A 32 -12.75 5.98 -6.38
N SER A 33 -13.87 5.66 -7.03
CA SER A 33 -14.78 4.60 -6.59
C SER A 33 -14.10 3.21 -6.58
N LYS A 34 -13.36 2.87 -7.65
CA LYS A 34 -12.57 1.63 -7.74
C LYS A 34 -11.49 1.56 -6.65
N ARG A 35 -10.81 2.66 -6.34
CA ARG A 35 -9.81 2.71 -5.26
C ARG A 35 -10.43 2.51 -3.88
N LYS A 36 -11.58 3.13 -3.60
CA LYS A 36 -12.32 2.95 -2.32
C LYS A 36 -12.81 1.52 -2.15
N SER A 37 -13.27 0.88 -3.21
CA SER A 37 -13.70 -0.52 -3.18
C SER A 37 -12.52 -1.49 -3.10
N ALA A 38 -11.38 -1.18 -3.72
CA ALA A 38 -10.14 -1.94 -3.56
C ALA A 38 -9.51 -1.78 -2.16
N ALA A 39 -9.59 -0.58 -1.57
CA ALA A 39 -9.11 -0.30 -0.21
C ALA A 39 -9.90 -1.03 0.90
N LYS A 40 -11.10 -1.56 0.59
CA LYS A 40 -11.83 -2.44 1.52
C LYS A 40 -11.16 -3.81 1.69
N LYS A 41 -10.30 -4.24 0.77
CA LYS A 41 -9.34 -5.31 1.05
C LYS A 41 -8.20 -4.68 1.85
N LYS A 42 -8.38 -4.50 3.15
CA LYS A 42 -7.28 -4.13 4.04
C LYS A 42 -6.16 -5.12 3.78
N LYS A 43 -4.96 -4.62 3.43
CA LYS A 43 -3.78 -5.47 3.43
C LYS A 43 -3.67 -6.04 4.85
N PRO A 44 -3.44 -7.35 5.01
CA PRO A 44 -3.28 -7.93 6.33
C PRO A 44 -2.17 -7.16 7.05
N SER A 45 -2.53 -6.61 8.20
CA SER A 45 -1.62 -5.93 9.10
C SER A 45 -0.98 -6.98 10.01
N ILE A 46 0.28 -6.78 10.41
CA ILE A 46 0.89 -7.65 11.43
C ILE A 46 0.06 -7.64 12.74
N TYR A 47 -0.62 -6.53 13.02
CA TYR A 47 -1.50 -6.38 14.16
C TYR A 47 -2.75 -7.28 14.08
N ASP A 48 -3.15 -7.73 12.89
CA ASP A 48 -4.24 -8.69 12.71
C ASP A 48 -3.86 -10.10 13.22
N PHE A 49 -2.57 -10.34 13.50
CA PHE A 49 -2.04 -11.62 14.00
C PHE A 49 -1.57 -11.58 15.46
N VAL A 50 -1.77 -10.46 16.17
CA VAL A 50 -1.40 -10.32 17.57
C VAL A 50 -2.23 -11.29 18.42
N GLY A 51 -1.56 -12.07 19.27
CA GLY A 51 -2.20 -13.06 20.16
C GLY A 51 -2.35 -14.46 19.56
N ILE A 52 -1.97 -14.67 18.30
CA ILE A 52 -1.98 -16.00 17.67
C ILE A 52 -0.77 -16.85 18.11
N LEU A 53 0.37 -16.21 18.35
CA LEU A 53 1.60 -16.88 18.78
C LEU A 53 1.84 -16.65 20.28
N SER A 54 2.18 -17.72 20.99
CA SER A 54 2.75 -17.63 22.33
C SER A 54 4.18 -17.06 22.27
N GLY A 55 4.65 -16.47 23.37
CA GLY A 55 6.02 -15.92 23.44
C GLY A 55 7.10 -16.94 23.06
N LYS A 56 6.94 -18.20 23.50
CA LYS A 56 7.88 -19.29 23.18
C LYS A 56 7.93 -19.60 21.67
N GLU A 57 6.79 -19.55 20.99
CA GLU A 57 6.73 -19.79 19.55
C GLU A 57 7.37 -18.63 18.78
N ALA A 58 7.14 -17.39 19.22
CA ALA A 58 7.78 -16.21 18.66
C ALA A 58 9.31 -16.27 18.83
N ASP A 59 9.81 -16.67 20.01
CA ASP A 59 11.24 -16.83 20.29
C ASP A 59 11.87 -17.91 19.41
N LYS A 60 11.18 -19.04 19.22
CA LYS A 60 11.65 -20.12 18.35
C LYS A 60 11.69 -19.68 16.89
N MET A 61 10.68 -18.95 16.42
CA MET A 61 10.68 -18.38 15.08
C MET A 61 11.86 -17.41 14.88
N LYS A 62 12.13 -16.56 15.87
CA LYS A 62 13.27 -15.64 15.85
C LYS A 62 14.60 -16.38 15.74
N SER A 63 14.81 -17.41 16.56
CA SER A 63 16.03 -18.24 16.54
C SER A 63 16.25 -18.89 15.17
N ILE A 64 15.20 -19.44 14.55
CA ILE A 64 15.32 -20.08 13.23
C ILE A 64 15.64 -19.04 12.14
N ILE A 65 15.05 -17.84 12.20
CA ILE A 65 15.36 -16.76 11.26
C ILE A 65 16.83 -16.33 11.40
N GLU A 66 17.31 -16.14 12.63
CA GLU A 66 18.70 -15.77 12.91
C GLU A 66 19.69 -16.85 12.47
N GLU A 67 19.32 -18.13 12.59
CA GLU A 67 20.17 -19.26 12.18
C GLU A 67 20.21 -19.44 10.64
N THR A 68 19.12 -19.11 9.95
CA THR A 68 18.97 -19.40 8.51
C THR A 68 19.23 -18.22 7.60
N CYS A 69 19.25 -16.99 8.12
CA CYS A 69 19.40 -15.77 7.33
C CYS A 69 20.65 -14.99 7.73
N GLU A 70 21.38 -14.49 6.74
CA GLU A 70 22.50 -13.59 6.97
C GLU A 70 22.01 -12.21 7.45
N ILE A 71 22.67 -11.66 8.48
CA ILE A 71 22.42 -10.30 8.93
C ILE A 71 23.04 -9.35 7.89
N ILE A 72 22.21 -8.72 7.07
CA ILE A 72 22.66 -7.65 6.17
C ILE A 72 22.92 -6.40 7.02
N PRO A 73 24.18 -5.94 7.19
CA PRO A 73 24.45 -4.69 7.87
C PRO A 73 23.79 -3.55 7.09
N SER A 74 22.92 -2.80 7.76
CA SER A 74 22.28 -1.64 7.15
C SER A 74 23.32 -0.58 6.84
N SER A 75 23.73 -0.46 5.58
CA SER A 75 24.63 0.59 5.09
C SER A 75 23.92 1.94 4.98
N ARG A 76 23.37 2.42 6.09
CA ARG A 76 22.96 3.82 6.30
C ARG A 76 23.81 4.45 7.41
N GLY A 77 25.12 4.48 7.19
CA GLY A 77 26.09 5.07 8.11
C GLY A 77 27.29 5.78 7.48
N LEU A 78 27.40 5.88 6.15
CA LEU A 78 28.45 6.67 5.50
C LEU A 78 27.94 8.08 5.17
N ARG A 79 27.71 8.91 6.19
CA ARG A 79 27.75 10.37 6.04
C ARG A 79 29.03 10.87 6.69
N HIS A 80 29.79 11.64 5.91
CA HIS A 80 31.08 12.22 6.22
C HIS A 80 31.03 13.00 7.54
N ASN A 81 32.01 12.77 8.42
CA ASN A 81 32.39 13.74 9.44
C ASN A 81 33.78 14.28 9.12
N TYR A 82 33.82 15.57 8.78
CA TYR A 82 35.02 16.39 8.66
C TYR A 82 35.81 16.38 9.98
N PRO A 83 37.15 16.53 9.93
CA PRO A 83 37.98 16.60 11.14
C PRO A 83 37.71 17.92 11.86
N GLN A 84 37.29 17.85 13.13
CA GLN A 84 37.37 19.00 14.02
C GLN A 84 38.82 19.15 14.49
N THR A 85 39.45 20.25 14.07
CA THR A 85 40.65 20.78 14.68
C THR A 85 40.36 21.11 16.14
N VAL A 86 41.12 20.53 17.07
CA VAL A 86 41.26 21.08 18.42
C VAL A 86 42.69 21.58 18.58
N SER A 87 42.80 22.91 18.54
CA SER A 87 43.90 23.66 19.11
C SER A 87 43.86 23.52 20.62
N SER A 88 44.98 23.10 21.22
CA SER A 88 45.70 23.79 22.31
C SER A 88 46.84 22.92 22.83
#